data_AF-A0A954W0J9-F1
#
_entry.id   AF-A0A954W0J9-F1
#
_cell.length_a   1.000
_cell.length_b   1.000
_cell.length_c   1.000
_cell.angle_alpha   90.00
_cell.angle_beta   90.00
_cell.angle_gamma   90.00
#
_symmetry.space_group_name_H-M   'P 1'
#
loop_
_entity.id
_entity.type
_entity.pdbx_description
1 polymer ?
#
loop_
_entity_poly.entity_id
_entity_poly.type
_entity_poly.pdbx_seq_one_letter_code
_entity_poly.pdbx_strand_id
1 'polypeptide(L)'
;RFVGIDKRTGAAVWFSGTTPKPKDTTYSSPFLTTFNGEAAMVFGSGDGMVHAMQPRTGKIIWSYQASNRGINTSPVVVDNMVYCGFHEQSSADTRVLGGIFALNGLAQGTIPEEDVVWKIPGELLSGGQPLVVDGRLYVVDLFGKLIVADASNGKVIQEKKVGRRPGSLVYGDGKIYCIESTGMFWVFEPVEEGVKEITKVRLNNHEVLTDPVIWHGRIYLTTSEGIYCIGSADAEPTADAIPAPPAETPVSEDQTVAQLQLAPVEVILAPGQSTPYQVRAYNAKGQFLKLVDAEFSVEGGGEMSAEGVYTAPSELEHRAVFLTAKQGDVTTTARGRIIPPLPWKFDFNDKKVPITWNGASYRHQPKDLDGEPVLVKISTIPLGTRSQCWMGWTTLHDYTIQADVYSTKNEENGEKADMGLINQRYTLDLMGKDELQIRSWTPRLENRFAKTIPFAWETDQWYTLKFQSENKDGKAILRGKVWKRGEEEPSEWAIEAADATPNVSGSPGLFGKSTNAEFYIDNVEVTKN
;
A
#
# COMPACT_ATOMS: atom_id res chain seq x y z
N ARG A 1 -3.84 -2.32 -4.45
CA ARG A 1 -4.59 -1.28 -5.21
C ARG A 1 -3.57 -0.27 -5.70
N PHE A 2 -3.76 0.22 -6.91
CA PHE A 2 -2.99 1.30 -7.51
C PHE A 2 -3.82 2.58 -7.48
N VAL A 3 -3.16 3.73 -7.32
CA VAL A 3 -3.82 5.04 -7.28
C VAL A 3 -3.02 5.98 -8.17
N GLY A 4 -3.70 6.62 -9.12
CA GLY A 4 -3.16 7.74 -9.85
C GLY A 4 -3.43 9.03 -9.08
N ILE A 5 -2.40 9.86 -8.92
CA ILE A 5 -2.49 11.15 -8.22
C ILE A 5 -2.05 12.26 -9.15
N ASP A 6 -2.81 13.35 -9.20
CA ASP A 6 -2.38 14.58 -9.85
C ASP A 6 -1.23 15.21 -9.04
N LYS A 7 -0.02 15.21 -9.60
CA LYS A 7 1.19 15.68 -8.89
C LYS A 7 1.13 17.15 -8.47
N ARG A 8 0.24 17.96 -9.06
CA ARG A 8 0.14 19.40 -8.78
C ARG A 8 -0.81 19.67 -7.62
N THR A 9 -1.86 18.86 -7.47
CA THR A 9 -2.93 19.07 -6.48
C THR A 9 -2.96 18.03 -5.37
N GLY A 10 -2.32 16.88 -5.56
CA GLY A 10 -2.41 15.73 -4.66
C GLY A 10 -3.73 14.97 -4.75
N ALA A 11 -4.64 15.36 -5.66
CA ALA A 11 -5.93 14.71 -5.82
C ALA A 11 -5.79 13.33 -6.48
N ALA A 12 -6.45 12.32 -5.93
CA ALA A 12 -6.59 11.03 -6.60
C ALA A 12 -7.44 11.20 -7.86
N VAL A 13 -6.97 10.69 -9.01
CA VAL A 13 -7.65 10.82 -10.32
C VAL A 13 -8.21 9.49 -10.83
N TRP A 14 -7.65 8.37 -10.38
CA TRP A 14 -8.17 7.04 -10.62
C TRP A 14 -7.67 6.08 -9.54
N PHE A 15 -8.39 4.98 -9.31
CA PHE A 15 -7.90 3.83 -8.57
C PHE A 15 -8.16 2.57 -9.39
N SER A 16 -7.22 1.64 -9.34
CA SER A 16 -7.35 0.35 -10.01
C SER A 16 -6.87 -0.75 -9.08
N GLY A 17 -7.29 -1.98 -9.37
CA GLY A 17 -6.87 -3.18 -8.66
C GLY A 17 -6.51 -4.25 -9.67
N THR A 18 -5.71 -5.21 -9.23
CA THR A 18 -5.46 -6.41 -10.00
C THR A 18 -6.45 -7.51 -9.63
N THR A 19 -6.62 -8.45 -10.55
CA THR A 19 -7.45 -9.64 -10.37
C THR A 19 -6.62 -10.86 -10.78
N PRO A 20 -6.51 -11.91 -9.95
CA PRO A 20 -7.17 -12.08 -8.64
C PRO A 20 -6.67 -11.07 -7.59
N LYS A 21 -7.42 -10.93 -6.49
CA LYS A 21 -7.01 -10.04 -5.40
C LYS A 21 -5.63 -10.50 -4.86
N PRO A 22 -4.68 -9.58 -4.65
CA PRO A 22 -3.39 -9.91 -4.05
C PRO A 22 -3.54 -10.66 -2.72
N LYS A 23 -2.78 -11.75 -2.58
CA LYS A 23 -2.65 -12.50 -1.32
C LYS A 23 -1.47 -11.99 -0.50
N ASP A 24 -0.45 -11.46 -1.19
CA ASP A 24 0.79 -10.98 -0.60
C ASP A 24 0.96 -9.47 -0.85
N THR A 25 2.02 -8.90 -0.26
CA THR A 25 2.36 -7.48 -0.42
C THR A 25 3.03 -7.23 -1.76
N THR A 26 2.85 -6.04 -2.33
CA THR A 26 3.53 -5.63 -3.56
C THR A 26 4.78 -4.81 -3.21
N TYR A 27 5.97 -5.37 -3.48
CA TYR A 27 7.26 -4.71 -3.25
C TYR A 27 7.98 -4.29 -4.55
N SER A 28 7.49 -4.75 -5.72
CA SER A 28 8.04 -4.38 -7.03
C SER A 28 7.91 -2.87 -7.27
N SER A 29 9.02 -2.24 -7.61
CA SER A 29 8.98 -0.91 -8.24
C SER A 29 8.56 -1.05 -9.70
N PRO A 30 7.74 -0.13 -10.25
CA PRO A 30 7.32 -0.19 -11.63
C PRO A 30 8.41 0.29 -12.60
N PHE A 31 8.45 -0.30 -13.79
CA PHE A 31 9.24 0.17 -14.93
C PHE A 31 8.33 0.89 -15.93
N LEU A 32 8.65 2.14 -16.28
CA LEU A 32 7.90 2.91 -17.27
C LEU A 32 8.51 2.77 -18.66
N THR A 33 7.69 2.44 -19.65
CA THR A 33 8.09 2.23 -21.05
C THR A 33 6.92 2.52 -21.99
N THR A 34 7.09 2.22 -23.28
CA THR A 34 6.04 2.27 -24.29
C THR A 34 6.03 0.95 -25.07
N PHE A 35 4.86 0.32 -25.19
CA PHE A 35 4.65 -0.85 -26.04
C PHE A 35 3.58 -0.53 -27.07
N ASN A 36 3.76 -0.90 -28.34
CA ASN A 36 2.79 -0.64 -29.42
C ASN A 36 2.34 0.85 -29.53
N GLY A 37 3.21 1.79 -29.14
CA GLY A 37 2.91 3.22 -29.09
C GLY A 37 2.04 3.66 -27.91
N GLU A 38 1.78 2.79 -26.95
CA GLU A 38 1.01 3.01 -25.73
C GLU A 38 1.93 3.03 -24.50
N ALA A 39 1.83 4.06 -23.66
CA ALA A 39 2.59 4.10 -22.41
C ALA A 39 2.20 2.95 -21.48
N ALA A 40 3.21 2.27 -20.94
CA ALA A 40 3.06 1.11 -20.10
C ALA A 40 3.87 1.26 -18.80
N MET A 41 3.26 0.83 -17.70
CA MET A 41 3.88 0.67 -16.40
C MET A 41 3.93 -0.83 -16.08
N VAL A 42 5.13 -1.42 -16.07
CA VAL A 42 5.34 -2.86 -15.85
C VAL A 42 5.76 -3.12 -14.42
N PHE A 43 5.12 -4.08 -13.73
CA PHE A 43 5.42 -4.39 -12.32
C PHE A 43 5.03 -5.81 -11.93
N GLY A 44 5.73 -6.37 -10.94
CA GLY A 44 5.28 -7.56 -10.21
C GLY A 44 4.23 -7.20 -9.16
N SER A 45 3.24 -8.07 -8.95
CA SER A 45 2.12 -7.83 -8.03
C SER A 45 2.00 -8.92 -6.97
N GLY A 46 1.34 -8.58 -5.85
CA GLY A 46 1.08 -9.49 -4.73
C GLY A 46 0.06 -10.59 -5.03
N ASP A 47 -0.48 -10.62 -6.25
CA ASP A 47 -1.33 -11.70 -6.80
C ASP A 47 -0.52 -12.78 -7.54
N GLY A 48 0.79 -12.61 -7.63
CA GLY A 48 1.69 -13.54 -8.32
C GLY A 48 1.82 -13.35 -9.82
N MET A 49 1.25 -12.27 -10.34
CA MET A 49 1.38 -11.88 -11.73
C MET A 49 2.37 -10.74 -11.93
N VAL A 50 2.92 -10.67 -13.14
CA VAL A 50 3.50 -9.45 -13.70
C VAL A 50 2.46 -8.81 -14.60
N HIS A 51 2.27 -7.49 -14.48
CA HIS A 51 1.30 -6.74 -15.26
C HIS A 51 2.00 -5.62 -16.03
N ALA A 52 1.48 -5.28 -17.21
CA ALA A 52 1.63 -3.96 -17.80
C ALA A 52 0.30 -3.20 -17.69
N MET A 53 0.37 -1.94 -17.25
CA MET A 53 -0.79 -1.09 -17.02
C MET A 53 -0.60 0.28 -17.66
N GLN A 54 -1.66 0.86 -18.21
CA GLN A 54 -1.69 2.26 -18.62
C GLN A 54 -1.47 3.17 -17.40
N PRO A 55 -0.37 3.94 -17.30
CA PRO A 55 -0.07 4.74 -16.11
C PRO A 55 -1.07 5.89 -15.89
N ARG A 56 -1.76 6.33 -16.95
CA ARG A 56 -2.70 7.45 -16.89
C ARG A 56 -4.12 7.04 -16.54
N THR A 57 -4.52 5.79 -16.80
CA THR A 57 -5.90 5.31 -16.63
C THR A 57 -6.05 4.17 -15.63
N GLY A 58 -4.98 3.44 -15.34
CA GLY A 58 -5.01 2.25 -14.50
C GLY A 58 -5.54 1.00 -15.20
N LYS A 59 -5.79 1.06 -16.52
CA LYS A 59 -6.23 -0.08 -17.34
C LYS A 59 -5.08 -1.06 -17.55
N ILE A 60 -5.33 -2.35 -17.34
CA ILE A 60 -4.35 -3.41 -17.64
C ILE A 60 -4.24 -3.60 -19.16
N ILE A 61 -3.01 -3.64 -19.66
CA ILE A 61 -2.66 -3.92 -21.06
C ILE A 61 -2.51 -5.43 -21.24
N TRP A 62 -1.67 -6.04 -20.41
CA TRP A 62 -1.47 -7.48 -20.36
C TRP A 62 -1.07 -7.93 -18.96
N SER A 63 -1.22 -9.23 -18.70
CA SER A 63 -0.77 -9.88 -17.45
C SER A 63 -0.18 -11.26 -17.71
N TYR A 64 0.71 -11.70 -16.84
CA TYR A 64 1.32 -13.04 -16.86
C TYR A 64 1.40 -13.62 -15.45
N GLN A 65 0.83 -14.81 -15.24
CA GLN A 65 0.88 -15.49 -13.93
C GLN A 65 2.19 -16.29 -13.81
N ALA A 66 3.19 -15.72 -13.12
CA ALA A 66 4.47 -16.39 -12.90
C ALA A 66 4.47 -17.29 -11.64
N SER A 67 3.75 -16.88 -10.58
CA SER A 67 3.77 -17.54 -9.28
C SER A 67 2.37 -17.64 -8.67
N ASN A 68 2.12 -18.59 -7.78
CA ASN A 68 0.89 -18.64 -6.98
C ASN A 68 0.87 -17.67 -5.78
N ARG A 69 1.96 -16.90 -5.60
CA ARG A 69 2.24 -15.96 -4.50
C ARG A 69 2.91 -14.70 -5.05
N GLY A 70 3.05 -13.67 -4.22
CA GLY A 70 3.50 -12.34 -4.64
C GLY A 70 4.83 -12.30 -5.39
N ILE A 71 4.89 -11.44 -6.41
CA ILE A 71 6.12 -11.08 -7.13
C ILE A 71 6.70 -9.81 -6.51
N ASN A 72 7.87 -9.95 -5.88
CA ASN A 72 8.55 -8.83 -5.20
C ASN A 72 9.66 -8.21 -6.04
N THR A 73 10.05 -8.84 -7.15
CA THR A 73 11.11 -8.39 -8.03
C THR A 73 10.62 -7.26 -8.93
N SER A 74 11.39 -6.17 -9.02
CA SER A 74 11.16 -5.10 -9.98
C SER A 74 11.58 -5.56 -11.38
N PRO A 75 10.71 -5.47 -12.41
CA PRO A 75 11.08 -5.85 -13.77
C PRO A 75 12.04 -4.82 -14.38
N VAL A 76 12.80 -5.26 -15.38
CA VAL A 76 13.53 -4.36 -16.30
C VAL A 76 13.02 -4.59 -17.72
N VAL A 77 12.85 -3.50 -18.48
CA VAL A 77 12.49 -3.57 -19.89
C VAL A 77 13.64 -3.04 -20.73
N VAL A 78 14.10 -3.85 -21.66
CA VAL A 78 15.06 -3.43 -22.69
C VAL A 78 14.45 -3.75 -24.04
N ASP A 79 14.38 -2.73 -24.91
CA ASP A 79 13.59 -2.73 -26.14
C ASP A 79 12.14 -3.13 -25.86
N ASN A 80 11.75 -4.35 -26.23
CA ASN A 80 10.42 -4.91 -25.99
C ASN A 80 10.45 -6.16 -25.11
N MET A 81 11.60 -6.51 -24.53
CA MET A 81 11.74 -7.68 -23.67
C MET A 81 11.59 -7.27 -22.21
N VAL A 82 10.70 -7.94 -21.49
CA VAL A 82 10.49 -7.74 -20.06
C VAL A 82 11.19 -8.85 -19.30
N TYR A 83 12.20 -8.51 -18.50
CA TYR A 83 12.89 -9.46 -17.64
C TYR A 83 12.42 -9.32 -16.19
N CYS A 84 12.08 -10.44 -15.57
CA CYS A 84 11.64 -10.46 -14.18
C CYS A 84 11.92 -11.84 -13.56
N GLY A 85 11.63 -11.98 -12.27
CA GLY A 85 11.71 -13.26 -11.60
C GLY A 85 10.98 -13.28 -10.27
N PHE A 86 11.00 -14.42 -9.62
CA PHE A 86 10.30 -14.66 -8.37
C PHE A 86 11.04 -15.72 -7.55
N HIS A 87 10.69 -15.86 -6.27
CA HIS A 87 11.27 -16.85 -5.35
C HIS A 87 10.22 -17.78 -4.76
N GLU A 88 8.95 -17.49 -5.00
CA GLU A 88 7.83 -18.26 -4.48
C GLU A 88 7.46 -19.43 -5.40
N GLN A 89 6.43 -20.19 -5.03
CA GLN A 89 5.95 -21.32 -5.82
C GLN A 89 5.53 -20.89 -7.24
N SER A 90 6.10 -21.56 -8.25
CA SER A 90 5.74 -21.36 -9.66
C SER A 90 4.28 -21.75 -9.93
N SER A 91 3.62 -20.97 -10.78
CA SER A 91 2.27 -21.27 -11.28
C SER A 91 2.26 -22.45 -12.26
N ALA A 92 3.33 -22.62 -13.03
CA ALA A 92 3.47 -23.64 -14.06
C ALA A 92 3.84 -25.03 -13.50
N ASP A 93 4.61 -25.06 -12.40
CA ASP A 93 4.92 -26.29 -11.66
C ASP A 93 5.02 -25.99 -10.17
N THR A 94 4.06 -26.48 -9.39
CA THR A 94 3.97 -26.24 -7.94
C THR A 94 5.09 -26.91 -7.14
N ARG A 95 5.91 -27.77 -7.79
CA ARG A 95 7.12 -28.38 -7.20
C ARG A 95 8.35 -27.49 -7.33
N VAL A 96 8.30 -26.46 -8.17
CA VAL A 96 9.40 -25.53 -8.42
C VAL A 96 9.18 -24.24 -7.62
N LEU A 97 10.21 -23.83 -6.89
CA LEU A 97 10.28 -22.51 -6.26
C LEU A 97 11.15 -21.60 -7.13
N GLY A 98 10.65 -20.40 -7.38
CA GLY A 98 11.33 -19.36 -8.12
C GLY A 98 11.53 -19.63 -9.60
N GLY A 99 12.03 -18.58 -10.25
CA GLY A 99 12.43 -18.60 -11.63
C GLY A 99 12.74 -17.20 -12.13
N ILE A 100 13.57 -17.14 -13.18
CA ILE A 100 13.85 -15.93 -13.95
C ILE A 100 13.23 -16.13 -15.33
N PHE A 101 12.62 -15.11 -15.91
CA PHE A 101 11.97 -15.24 -17.21
C PHE A 101 12.03 -13.96 -18.01
N ALA A 102 11.77 -14.11 -19.31
CA ALA A 102 11.57 -13.01 -20.24
C ALA A 102 10.19 -13.11 -20.90
N LEU A 103 9.50 -11.98 -21.04
CA LEU A 103 8.23 -11.85 -21.75
C LEU A 103 8.35 -10.89 -22.93
N ASN A 104 7.54 -11.12 -23.96
CA ASN A 104 7.33 -10.15 -25.02
C ASN A 104 6.39 -9.04 -24.54
N GLY A 105 6.92 -7.85 -24.30
CA GLY A 105 6.16 -6.68 -23.83
C GLY A 105 5.11 -6.18 -24.83
N LEU A 106 5.19 -6.57 -26.11
CA LEU A 106 4.21 -6.22 -27.14
C LEU A 106 2.92 -7.05 -27.06
N ALA A 107 2.86 -8.05 -26.17
CA ALA A 107 1.67 -8.87 -25.96
C ALA A 107 0.44 -8.03 -25.56
N GLN A 108 -0.74 -8.65 -25.63
CA GLN A 108 -2.01 -8.05 -25.22
C GLN A 108 -2.82 -9.10 -24.45
N GLY A 109 -3.55 -8.68 -23.41
CA GLY A 109 -4.35 -9.59 -22.59
C GLY A 109 -3.49 -10.54 -21.74
N THR A 110 -4.03 -11.71 -21.40
CA THR A 110 -3.30 -12.68 -20.58
C THR A 110 -2.28 -13.43 -21.42
N ILE A 111 -1.00 -13.36 -21.04
CA ILE A 111 0.09 -14.13 -21.65
C ILE A 111 0.02 -15.56 -21.09
N PRO A 112 -0.16 -16.59 -21.94
CA PRO A 112 -0.12 -17.98 -21.50
C PRO A 112 1.33 -18.47 -21.30
N GLU A 113 1.52 -19.57 -20.55
CA GLU A 113 2.87 -20.06 -20.20
C GLU A 113 3.70 -20.44 -21.43
N GLU A 114 3.06 -20.98 -22.47
CA GLU A 114 3.70 -21.36 -23.74
C GLU A 114 4.23 -20.17 -24.55
N ASP A 115 3.76 -18.95 -24.27
CA ASP A 115 4.18 -17.71 -24.95
C ASP A 115 5.29 -16.98 -24.18
N VAL A 116 5.75 -17.52 -23.05
CA VAL A 116 6.94 -17.04 -22.35
C VAL A 116 8.15 -17.21 -23.27
N VAL A 117 8.90 -16.13 -23.49
CA VAL A 117 10.03 -16.14 -24.46
C VAL A 117 11.10 -17.14 -24.02
N TRP A 118 11.46 -17.09 -22.73
CA TRP A 118 12.29 -18.10 -22.10
C TRP A 118 12.12 -18.04 -20.57
N LYS A 119 12.46 -19.14 -19.89
CA LYS A 119 12.46 -19.22 -18.42
C LYS A 119 13.63 -20.08 -17.91
N ILE A 120 14.27 -19.63 -16.83
CA ILE A 120 15.23 -20.36 -16.01
C ILE A 120 14.50 -20.74 -14.71
N PRO A 121 13.98 -21.97 -14.58
CA PRO A 121 13.23 -22.39 -13.39
C PRO A 121 14.17 -22.65 -12.19
N GLY A 122 13.66 -22.50 -10.97
CA GLY A 122 14.39 -22.89 -9.75
C GLY A 122 15.30 -21.80 -9.16
N GLU A 123 15.39 -20.63 -9.81
CA GLU A 123 16.22 -19.53 -9.35
C GLU A 123 15.43 -18.56 -8.47
N LEU A 124 15.84 -18.44 -7.21
CA LEU A 124 15.05 -17.76 -6.18
C LEU A 124 15.32 -16.26 -6.17
N LEU A 125 14.68 -15.52 -7.07
CA LEU A 125 14.85 -14.07 -7.14
C LEU A 125 13.87 -13.33 -6.20
N SER A 126 14.42 -12.56 -5.26
CA SER A 126 13.63 -11.77 -4.30
C SER A 126 14.29 -10.43 -4.04
N GLY A 127 13.61 -9.36 -4.44
CA GLY A 127 14.22 -8.02 -4.44
C GLY A 127 15.34 -7.88 -5.48
N GLY A 128 15.76 -6.65 -5.73
CA GLY A 128 16.73 -6.32 -6.78
C GLY A 128 16.13 -6.35 -8.19
N GLN A 129 16.38 -5.30 -8.97
CA GLN A 129 16.02 -5.25 -10.38
C GLN A 129 17.08 -6.03 -11.20
N PRO A 130 16.70 -6.93 -12.14
CA PRO A 130 17.66 -7.51 -13.05
C PRO A 130 18.41 -6.43 -13.84
N LEU A 131 19.70 -6.64 -14.06
CA LEU A 131 20.53 -5.73 -14.82
C LEU A 131 20.78 -6.31 -16.21
N VAL A 132 20.55 -5.53 -17.26
CA VAL A 132 20.86 -5.92 -18.65
C VAL A 132 21.93 -5.01 -19.20
N VAL A 133 23.06 -5.59 -19.61
CA VAL A 133 24.22 -4.87 -20.20
C VAL A 133 24.76 -5.71 -21.33
N ASP A 134 24.92 -5.11 -22.51
CA ASP A 134 25.53 -5.73 -23.70
C ASP A 134 24.97 -7.12 -24.04
N GLY A 135 23.64 -7.26 -24.02
CA GLY A 135 22.96 -8.51 -24.35
C GLY A 135 23.04 -9.60 -23.27
N ARG A 136 23.58 -9.29 -22.08
CA ARG A 136 23.62 -10.19 -20.92
C ARG A 136 22.71 -9.71 -19.81
N LEU A 137 22.04 -10.67 -19.18
CA LEU A 137 21.24 -10.49 -17.97
C LEU A 137 22.08 -10.88 -16.75
N TYR A 138 22.07 -10.02 -15.73
CA TYR A 138 22.73 -10.24 -14.45
C TYR A 138 21.69 -10.16 -13.34
N VAL A 139 21.65 -11.17 -12.47
CA VAL A 139 20.77 -11.19 -11.29
C VAL A 139 21.51 -11.80 -10.10
N VAL A 140 21.11 -11.40 -8.89
CA VAL A 140 21.59 -12.01 -7.65
C VAL A 140 20.41 -12.63 -6.92
N ASP A 141 20.46 -13.94 -6.70
CA ASP A 141 19.38 -14.67 -6.03
C ASP A 141 19.33 -14.39 -4.50
N LEU A 142 18.32 -14.96 -3.84
CA LEU A 142 18.10 -14.90 -2.40
C LEU A 142 19.29 -15.33 -1.54
N PHE A 143 20.19 -16.13 -2.11
CA PHE A 143 21.33 -16.69 -1.41
C PHE A 143 22.65 -16.06 -1.85
N GLY A 144 22.64 -14.99 -2.64
CA GLY A 144 23.85 -14.32 -3.09
C GLY A 144 24.61 -15.11 -4.16
N LYS A 145 23.91 -15.85 -5.02
CA LYS A 145 24.43 -16.38 -6.28
C LYS A 145 24.18 -15.34 -7.38
N LEU A 146 25.25 -14.81 -7.94
CA LEU A 146 25.21 -14.05 -9.19
C LEU A 146 25.02 -15.04 -10.33
N ILE A 147 24.01 -14.79 -11.15
CA ILE A 147 23.72 -15.54 -12.37
C ILE A 147 23.90 -14.56 -13.54
N VAL A 148 24.71 -14.98 -14.51
CA VAL A 148 24.87 -14.29 -15.79
C VAL A 148 24.27 -15.17 -16.87
N ALA A 149 23.33 -14.64 -17.64
CA ALA A 149 22.68 -15.35 -18.72
C ALA A 149 22.65 -14.51 -20.00
N ASP A 150 22.56 -15.18 -21.14
CA ASP A 150 22.23 -14.52 -22.42
C ASP A 150 20.80 -13.96 -22.34
N ALA A 151 20.64 -12.66 -22.56
CA ALA A 151 19.36 -11.98 -22.40
C ALA A 151 18.34 -12.37 -23.48
N SER A 152 18.78 -12.90 -24.62
CA SER A 152 17.89 -13.28 -25.73
C SER A 152 17.23 -14.64 -25.53
N ASN A 153 17.88 -15.55 -24.81
CA ASN A 153 17.46 -16.97 -24.73
C ASN A 153 17.55 -17.58 -23.33
N GLY A 154 18.02 -16.84 -22.32
CA GLY A 154 18.10 -17.31 -20.93
C GLY A 154 19.18 -18.36 -20.69
N LYS A 155 20.05 -18.66 -21.65
CA LYS A 155 21.15 -19.62 -21.46
C LYS A 155 22.13 -19.07 -20.41
N VAL A 156 22.28 -19.80 -19.32
CA VAL A 156 23.24 -19.47 -18.26
C VAL A 156 24.67 -19.53 -18.81
N ILE A 157 25.40 -18.44 -18.64
CA ILE A 157 26.81 -18.26 -19.02
C ILE A 157 27.70 -18.53 -17.80
N GLN A 158 27.35 -17.96 -16.65
CA GLN A 158 28.13 -18.09 -15.42
C GLN A 158 27.24 -18.07 -14.19
N GLU A 159 27.63 -18.86 -13.19
CA GLU A 159 27.16 -18.72 -11.82
C GLU A 159 28.35 -18.43 -10.89
N LYS A 160 28.21 -17.44 -10.01
CA LYS A 160 29.26 -17.08 -9.05
C LYS A 160 28.67 -16.77 -7.68
N LYS A 161 29.26 -17.34 -6.64
CA LYS A 161 28.90 -17.00 -5.25
C LYS A 161 29.46 -15.62 -4.91
N VAL A 162 28.57 -14.66 -4.67
CA VAL A 162 28.90 -13.26 -4.31
C VAL A 162 28.53 -12.93 -2.86
N GLY A 163 27.66 -13.72 -2.21
CA GLY A 163 27.28 -13.48 -0.83
C GLY A 163 26.44 -14.59 -0.22
N ARG A 164 25.64 -14.26 0.79
CA ARG A 164 24.72 -15.18 1.47
C ARG A 164 23.26 -14.71 1.47
N ARG A 165 23.01 -13.49 0.98
CA ARG A 165 21.72 -12.79 0.94
C ARG A 165 21.51 -12.17 -0.45
N PRO A 166 20.32 -11.61 -0.74
CA PRO A 166 20.11 -10.81 -1.94
C PRO A 166 21.13 -9.69 -2.07
N GLY A 167 21.43 -9.35 -3.31
CA GLY A 167 22.24 -8.19 -3.63
C GLY A 167 21.64 -7.37 -4.76
N SER A 168 22.04 -6.11 -4.79
CA SER A 168 21.61 -5.14 -5.79
C SER A 168 22.75 -4.87 -6.75
N LEU A 169 22.42 -4.73 -8.02
CA LEU A 169 23.37 -4.49 -9.10
C LEU A 169 23.15 -3.10 -9.69
N VAL A 170 24.23 -2.36 -9.89
CA VAL A 170 24.23 -1.15 -10.73
C VAL A 170 25.40 -1.18 -11.69
N TYR A 171 25.21 -0.56 -12.86
CA TYR A 171 26.23 -0.48 -13.90
C TYR A 171 26.65 0.97 -14.12
N GLY A 172 27.96 1.21 -14.20
CA GLY A 172 28.53 2.51 -14.54
C GLY A 172 30.03 2.43 -14.74
N ASP A 173 30.57 3.32 -15.57
CA ASP A 173 32.00 3.34 -15.92
C ASP A 173 32.53 1.96 -16.40
N GLY A 174 31.72 1.28 -17.20
CA GLY A 174 32.05 -0.05 -17.74
C GLY A 174 32.07 -1.18 -16.70
N LYS A 175 31.62 -0.95 -15.46
CA LYS A 175 31.70 -1.89 -14.34
C LYS A 175 30.34 -2.19 -13.75
N ILE A 176 30.19 -3.39 -13.21
CA ILE A 176 29.04 -3.79 -12.40
C ILE A 176 29.44 -3.72 -10.93
N TYR A 177 28.70 -2.94 -10.16
CA TYR A 177 28.82 -2.86 -8.71
C TYR A 177 27.73 -3.72 -8.09
N CYS A 178 28.14 -4.68 -7.28
CA CYS A 178 27.24 -5.63 -6.63
C CYS A 178 27.41 -5.50 -5.12
N ILE A 179 26.35 -5.09 -4.43
CA ILE A 179 26.32 -5.02 -2.97
C ILE A 179 25.31 -6.02 -2.43
N GLU A 180 25.77 -6.93 -1.59
CA GLU A 180 24.91 -7.88 -0.88
C GLU A 180 24.60 -7.39 0.53
N SER A 181 23.43 -7.78 1.05
CA SER A 181 22.83 -7.15 2.23
C SER A 181 23.64 -7.21 3.52
N THR A 182 24.65 -8.07 3.60
CA THR A 182 25.55 -8.16 4.76
C THR A 182 26.76 -7.22 4.63
N GLY A 183 26.81 -6.37 3.60
CA GLY A 183 27.88 -5.42 3.36
C GLY A 183 29.02 -5.95 2.48
N MET A 184 28.83 -7.08 1.79
CA MET A 184 29.82 -7.56 0.81
C MET A 184 29.67 -6.78 -0.50
N PHE A 185 30.68 -5.98 -0.84
CA PHE A 185 30.72 -5.12 -2.03
C PHE A 185 31.71 -5.67 -3.05
N TRP A 186 31.24 -5.88 -4.27
CA TRP A 186 32.04 -6.33 -5.40
C TRP A 186 32.03 -5.31 -6.52
N VAL A 187 33.15 -5.26 -7.23
CA VAL A 187 33.29 -4.56 -8.50
C VAL A 187 33.68 -5.59 -9.55
N PHE A 188 32.91 -5.63 -10.62
CA PHE A 188 33.07 -6.57 -11.72
C PHE A 188 33.27 -5.84 -13.05
N GLU A 189 34.13 -6.39 -13.89
CA GLU A 189 34.23 -6.11 -15.31
C GLU A 189 33.35 -7.13 -16.06
N PRO A 190 32.37 -6.71 -16.88
CA PRO A 190 31.67 -7.60 -17.80
C PRO A 190 32.64 -8.17 -18.85
N VAL A 191 32.65 -9.50 -19.02
CA VAL A 191 33.50 -10.21 -20.01
C VAL A 191 32.70 -11.29 -20.73
N GLU A 192 33.24 -11.89 -21.80
CA GLU A 192 32.51 -12.86 -22.61
C GLU A 192 31.96 -14.03 -21.79
N GLU A 193 32.78 -14.55 -20.89
CA GLU A 193 32.50 -15.69 -20.02
C GLU A 193 31.73 -15.31 -18.74
N GLY A 194 31.19 -14.09 -18.65
CA GLY A 194 30.38 -13.60 -17.53
C GLY A 194 30.94 -12.35 -16.89
N VAL A 195 31.45 -12.46 -15.66
CA VAL A 195 32.12 -11.37 -14.95
C VAL A 195 33.54 -11.73 -14.54
N LYS A 196 34.42 -10.74 -14.65
CA LYS A 196 35.76 -10.76 -14.08
C LYS A 196 35.79 -9.87 -12.84
N GLU A 197 36.35 -10.41 -11.76
CA GLU A 197 36.49 -9.70 -10.49
C GLU A 197 37.57 -8.62 -10.58
N ILE A 198 37.19 -7.37 -10.31
CA ILE A 198 38.13 -6.25 -10.16
C ILE A 198 38.50 -6.10 -8.68
N THR A 199 37.49 -6.06 -7.80
CA THR A 199 37.69 -5.79 -6.38
C THR A 199 36.56 -6.38 -5.54
N LYS A 200 36.91 -6.75 -4.30
CA LYS A 200 35.99 -7.22 -3.27
C LYS A 200 36.33 -6.55 -1.95
N VAL A 201 35.35 -5.92 -1.31
CA VAL A 201 35.49 -5.26 -0.01
C VAL A 201 34.33 -5.65 0.90
N ARG A 202 34.59 -5.72 2.21
CA ARG A 202 33.56 -5.88 3.24
C ARG A 202 33.35 -4.55 3.95
N LEU A 203 32.13 -4.02 3.91
CA LEU A 203 31.67 -2.95 4.78
C LEU A 203 31.32 -3.59 6.14
N ASN A 204 32.21 -3.47 7.12
CA ASN A 204 32.04 -4.08 8.45
C ASN A 204 30.97 -3.34 9.27
N ASN A 205 30.21 -4.08 10.09
CA ASN A 205 29.19 -3.56 11.01
C ASN A 205 28.03 -2.79 10.34
N HIS A 206 27.78 -3.03 9.06
CA HIS A 206 26.72 -2.36 8.31
C HIS A 206 25.83 -3.39 7.62
N GLU A 207 24.53 -3.31 7.86
CA GLU A 207 23.55 -3.95 6.96
C GLU A 207 23.25 -2.99 5.81
N VAL A 208 23.18 -3.55 4.61
CA VAL A 208 22.78 -2.82 3.40
C VAL A 208 21.41 -3.31 2.99
N LEU A 209 20.40 -2.47 3.15
CA LEU A 209 19.00 -2.84 2.85
C LEU A 209 18.43 -2.03 1.68
N THR A 210 19.29 -1.27 0.98
CA THR A 210 18.91 -0.38 -0.11
C THR A 210 19.78 -0.62 -1.34
N ASP A 211 19.23 -0.34 -2.52
CA ASP A 211 19.99 -0.35 -3.77
C ASP A 211 21.03 0.79 -3.79
N PRO A 212 22.25 0.56 -4.31
CA PRO A 212 23.20 1.64 -4.56
C PRO A 212 22.67 2.56 -5.65
N VAL A 213 22.99 3.86 -5.56
CA VAL A 213 22.60 4.85 -6.56
C VAL A 213 23.85 5.45 -7.18
N ILE A 214 23.94 5.42 -8.51
CA ILE A 214 24.99 6.14 -9.24
C ILE A 214 24.48 7.55 -9.55
N TRP A 215 25.24 8.56 -9.13
CA TRP A 215 24.94 9.96 -9.42
C TRP A 215 26.22 10.78 -9.52
N HIS A 216 26.38 11.49 -10.63
CA HIS A 216 27.51 12.39 -10.89
C HIS A 216 28.89 11.77 -10.63
N GLY A 217 29.16 10.60 -11.22
CA GLY A 217 30.45 9.90 -11.09
C GLY A 217 30.71 9.26 -9.73
N ARG A 218 29.71 9.20 -8.84
CA ARG A 218 29.81 8.60 -7.50
C ARG A 218 28.71 7.59 -7.24
N ILE A 219 28.98 6.65 -6.33
CA ILE A 219 28.00 5.69 -5.81
C ILE A 219 27.59 6.12 -4.41
N TYR A 220 26.29 6.27 -4.20
CA TYR A 220 25.70 6.50 -2.89
C TYR A 220 25.08 5.21 -2.38
N LEU A 221 25.39 4.83 -1.15
CA LEU A 221 24.94 3.58 -0.55
C LEU A 221 24.50 3.82 0.89
N THR A 222 23.22 3.55 1.17
CA THR A 222 22.68 3.66 2.53
C THR A 222 22.87 2.35 3.28
N THR A 223 23.27 2.46 4.55
CA THR A 223 23.44 1.35 5.47
C THR A 223 22.66 1.59 6.76
N SER A 224 22.63 0.59 7.62
CA SER A 224 22.03 0.69 8.96
C SER A 224 22.61 1.83 9.83
N GLU A 225 23.82 2.31 9.55
CA GLU A 225 24.53 3.30 10.38
C GLU A 225 24.77 4.65 9.66
N GLY A 226 24.54 4.74 8.35
CA GLY A 226 24.81 5.97 7.60
C GLY A 226 24.79 5.82 6.09
N ILE A 227 25.29 6.83 5.39
CA ILE A 227 25.38 6.86 3.92
C ILE A 227 26.85 6.93 3.51
N TYR A 228 27.27 5.98 2.67
CA TYR A 228 28.55 6.00 1.98
C TYR A 228 28.44 6.81 0.68
N CYS A 229 29.49 7.56 0.37
CA CYS A 229 29.73 8.16 -0.94
C CYS A 229 31.06 7.60 -1.47
N ILE A 230 30.98 6.77 -2.51
CA ILE A 230 32.12 6.01 -3.05
C ILE A 230 32.45 6.59 -4.42
N GLY A 231 33.70 7.00 -4.62
CA GLY A 231 34.22 7.59 -5.84
C GLY A 231 35.50 8.35 -5.57
N SER A 232 36.19 8.81 -6.62
CA SER A 232 37.39 9.63 -6.46
C SER A 232 37.03 10.97 -5.80
N ALA A 233 37.86 11.43 -4.85
CA ALA A 233 37.59 12.66 -4.10
C ALA A 233 37.55 13.90 -5.00
N ASP A 234 38.35 13.86 -6.07
CA ASP A 234 38.54 14.83 -7.14
C ASP A 234 37.67 14.55 -8.38
N ALA A 235 36.74 13.58 -8.33
CA ALA A 235 35.80 13.37 -9.41
C ALA A 235 34.89 14.59 -9.58
N GLU A 236 35.01 15.24 -10.73
CA GLU A 236 34.11 16.31 -11.14
C GLU A 236 32.72 15.74 -11.47
N PRO A 237 31.62 16.35 -10.99
CA PRO A 237 30.27 15.91 -11.29
C PRO A 237 29.97 15.90 -12.79
N THR A 238 29.82 14.70 -13.38
CA THR A 238 29.38 14.52 -14.76
C THR A 238 28.26 13.50 -14.84
N ALA A 239 27.30 13.71 -15.74
CA ALA A 239 26.26 12.75 -16.03
C ALA A 239 26.02 12.71 -17.54
N ASP A 240 25.84 11.51 -18.07
CA ASP A 240 25.35 11.35 -19.43
C ASP A 240 23.94 11.95 -19.54
N ALA A 241 23.59 12.43 -20.74
CA ALA A 241 22.23 12.86 -21.00
C ALA A 241 21.27 11.69 -20.74
N ILE A 242 20.20 11.95 -20.00
CA ILE A 242 19.15 10.95 -19.79
C ILE A 242 18.62 10.53 -21.17
N PRO A 243 18.63 9.23 -21.51
CA PRO A 243 18.09 8.76 -22.78
C PRO A 243 16.65 9.23 -22.97
N ALA A 244 16.28 9.57 -24.20
CA ALA A 244 14.89 9.88 -24.50
C ALA A 244 14.02 8.65 -24.18
N PRO A 245 12.88 8.83 -23.48
CA PRO A 245 11.99 7.71 -23.21
C PRO A 245 11.42 7.16 -24.52
N PRO A 246 11.04 5.86 -24.56
CA PRO A 246 10.33 5.28 -25.69
C PRO A 246 9.11 6.12 -26.10
N ALA A 247 9.01 6.46 -27.38
CA ALA A 247 7.99 7.38 -27.88
C ALA A 247 6.64 6.69 -28.04
N GLU A 248 5.57 7.37 -27.58
CA GLU A 248 4.19 6.99 -27.86
C GLU A 248 3.79 7.33 -29.31
N THR A 249 2.78 6.65 -29.85
CA THR A 249 2.15 7.10 -31.10
C THR A 249 1.54 8.49 -30.90
N PRO A 250 1.64 9.40 -31.88
CA PRO A 250 1.03 10.72 -31.79
C PRO A 250 -0.47 10.64 -31.45
N VAL A 251 -0.90 11.45 -30.49
CA VAL A 251 -2.31 11.50 -30.06
C VAL A 251 -3.25 11.86 -31.22
N SER A 252 -2.76 12.58 -32.22
CA SER A 252 -3.51 12.92 -33.45
C SER A 252 -3.92 11.71 -34.28
N GLU A 253 -3.29 10.55 -34.11
CA GLU A 253 -3.64 9.32 -34.84
C GLU A 253 -4.93 8.66 -34.32
N ASP A 254 -5.29 8.87 -33.05
CA ASP A 254 -6.54 8.37 -32.47
C ASP A 254 -7.14 9.37 -31.48
N GLN A 255 -8.17 10.08 -31.94
CA GLN A 255 -8.97 11.04 -31.16
C GLN A 255 -10.27 10.43 -30.63
N THR A 256 -10.45 9.11 -30.74
CA THR A 256 -11.67 8.43 -30.31
C THR A 256 -11.69 8.31 -28.79
N VAL A 257 -12.74 8.81 -28.15
CA VAL A 257 -12.93 8.62 -26.70
C VAL A 257 -13.26 7.16 -26.44
N ALA A 258 -12.42 6.49 -25.65
CA ALA A 258 -12.61 5.09 -25.25
C ALA A 258 -12.69 4.92 -23.73
N GLN A 259 -12.20 5.89 -22.96
CA GLN A 259 -12.15 5.84 -21.50
C GLN A 259 -12.42 7.25 -20.93
N LEU A 260 -13.07 7.30 -19.77
CA LEU A 260 -13.32 8.52 -19.02
C LEU A 260 -12.76 8.42 -17.59
N GLN A 261 -12.35 9.55 -17.05
CA GLN A 261 -12.09 9.71 -15.62
C GLN A 261 -12.87 10.89 -15.07
N LEU A 262 -13.52 10.69 -13.93
CA LEU A 262 -14.10 11.77 -13.15
C LEU A 262 -13.13 12.11 -12.01
N ALA A 263 -12.46 13.26 -12.13
CA ALA A 263 -11.41 13.69 -11.21
C ALA A 263 -11.88 14.90 -10.37
N PRO A 264 -11.68 14.90 -9.05
CA PRO A 264 -11.05 13.86 -8.22
C PRO A 264 -11.89 12.59 -8.09
N VAL A 265 -11.29 11.40 -8.16
CA VAL A 265 -12.03 10.12 -8.07
C VAL A 265 -12.48 9.78 -6.64
N GLU A 266 -11.87 10.43 -5.64
CA GLU A 266 -12.17 10.27 -4.21
C GLU A 266 -12.12 11.62 -3.51
N VAL A 267 -13.14 11.94 -2.71
CA VAL A 267 -13.15 13.15 -1.86
C VAL A 267 -13.72 12.88 -0.46
N ILE A 268 -13.35 13.75 0.48
CA ILE A 268 -14.07 13.93 1.75
C ILE A 268 -14.53 15.38 1.77
N LEU A 269 -15.81 15.61 2.08
CA LEU A 269 -16.45 16.92 2.06
C LEU A 269 -17.24 17.15 3.36
N ALA A 270 -17.35 18.41 3.77
CA ALA A 270 -18.32 18.81 4.78
C ALA A 270 -19.73 18.93 4.18
N PRO A 271 -20.80 18.82 4.97
CA PRO A 271 -22.16 19.11 4.50
C PRO A 271 -22.25 20.49 3.83
N GLY A 272 -22.92 20.57 2.68
CA GLY A 272 -23.06 21.78 1.87
C GLY A 272 -21.80 22.25 1.13
N GLN A 273 -20.65 21.57 1.29
CA GLN A 273 -19.42 21.94 0.59
C GLN A 273 -19.53 21.60 -0.90
N SER A 274 -19.10 22.54 -1.75
CA SER A 274 -18.96 22.31 -3.19
C SER A 274 -17.52 21.97 -3.59
N THR A 275 -17.37 21.13 -4.61
CA THR A 275 -16.08 20.85 -5.24
C THR A 275 -16.23 20.69 -6.76
N PRO A 276 -15.33 21.26 -7.56
CA PRO A 276 -15.35 21.07 -9.00
C PRO A 276 -14.83 19.68 -9.37
N TYR A 277 -15.40 19.10 -10.42
CA TYR A 277 -14.99 17.88 -11.06
C TYR A 277 -14.61 18.13 -12.51
N GLN A 278 -13.68 17.33 -13.03
CA GLN A 278 -13.31 17.31 -14.43
C GLN A 278 -13.60 15.93 -15.01
N VAL A 279 -14.23 15.88 -16.18
CA VAL A 279 -14.33 14.66 -16.98
C VAL A 279 -13.20 14.66 -18.00
N ARG A 280 -12.22 13.79 -17.78
CA ARG A 280 -11.02 13.65 -18.60
C ARG A 280 -11.23 12.49 -19.57
N ALA A 281 -11.18 12.78 -20.87
CA ALA A 281 -11.34 11.78 -21.92
C ALA A 281 -9.99 11.25 -22.41
N TYR A 282 -9.92 9.94 -22.60
CA TYR A 282 -8.73 9.24 -23.10
C TYR A 282 -9.10 8.30 -24.24
N ASN A 283 -8.15 8.09 -25.16
CA ASN A 283 -8.29 7.08 -26.19
C ASN A 283 -7.99 5.66 -25.68
N ALA A 284 -8.05 4.67 -26.57
CA ALA A 284 -7.87 3.26 -26.21
C ALA A 284 -6.49 2.97 -25.61
N LYS A 285 -5.46 3.74 -26.02
CA LYS A 285 -4.07 3.69 -25.56
C LYS A 285 -3.82 4.51 -24.27
N GLY A 286 -4.87 5.02 -23.63
CA GLY A 286 -4.74 5.78 -22.38
C GLY A 286 -4.06 7.13 -22.56
N GLN A 287 -4.11 7.71 -23.75
CA GLN A 287 -3.59 9.05 -24.03
C GLN A 287 -4.67 10.08 -23.75
N PHE A 288 -4.31 11.15 -23.05
CA PHE A 288 -5.25 12.22 -22.76
C PHE A 288 -5.63 12.95 -24.04
N LEU A 289 -6.93 13.08 -24.28
CA LEU A 289 -7.46 13.79 -25.44
C LEU A 289 -7.81 15.23 -25.07
N LYS A 290 -8.77 15.37 -24.16
CA LYS A 290 -9.35 16.65 -23.75
C LYS A 290 -10.23 16.49 -22.52
N LEU A 291 -10.58 17.62 -21.91
CA LEU A 291 -11.74 17.69 -21.03
C LEU A 291 -13.01 17.67 -21.86
N VAL A 292 -14.06 17.06 -21.33
CA VAL A 292 -15.34 16.92 -22.02
C VAL A 292 -16.51 17.25 -21.10
N ASP A 293 -17.61 17.71 -21.69
CA ASP A 293 -18.89 17.76 -21.01
C ASP A 293 -19.46 16.34 -20.89
N ALA A 294 -20.28 16.12 -19.85
CA ALA A 294 -20.87 14.82 -19.58
C ALA A 294 -22.26 14.96 -18.95
N GLU A 295 -23.07 13.92 -19.13
CA GLU A 295 -24.28 13.72 -18.32
C GLU A 295 -23.86 13.22 -16.94
N PHE A 296 -24.38 13.84 -15.89
CA PHE A 296 -24.08 13.47 -14.52
C PHE A 296 -25.27 12.84 -13.81
N SER A 297 -25.00 11.85 -12.97
CA SER A 297 -25.94 11.36 -11.98
C SER A 297 -25.27 11.23 -10.61
N VAL A 298 -26.06 11.42 -9.56
CA VAL A 298 -25.62 11.40 -8.17
C VAL A 298 -26.45 10.39 -7.40
N GLU A 299 -25.78 9.46 -6.73
CA GLU A 299 -26.39 8.57 -5.74
C GLU A 299 -25.92 8.98 -4.35
N GLY A 300 -26.83 8.96 -3.37
CA GLY A 300 -26.55 9.42 -2.01
C GLY A 300 -26.85 10.90 -1.75
N GLY A 301 -27.36 11.66 -2.72
CA GLY A 301 -27.82 13.04 -2.49
C GLY A 301 -26.76 14.12 -2.72
N GLY A 302 -27.18 15.38 -2.58
CA GLY A 302 -26.50 16.53 -3.16
C GLY A 302 -26.84 16.71 -4.64
N GLU A 303 -26.23 17.71 -5.26
CA GLU A 303 -26.53 18.11 -6.64
C GLU A 303 -25.24 18.31 -7.44
N MET A 304 -25.25 17.89 -8.70
CA MET A 304 -24.16 18.14 -9.66
C MET A 304 -24.65 19.13 -10.71
N SER A 305 -23.93 20.25 -10.88
CA SER A 305 -24.23 21.23 -11.93
C SER A 305 -23.82 20.71 -13.32
N ALA A 306 -24.35 21.32 -14.38
CA ALA A 306 -23.98 20.97 -15.76
C ALA A 306 -22.49 21.23 -16.04
N GLU A 307 -21.88 22.18 -15.33
CA GLU A 307 -20.46 22.52 -15.40
C GLU A 307 -19.57 21.57 -14.58
N GLY A 308 -20.14 20.53 -13.98
CA GLY A 308 -19.39 19.55 -13.19
C GLY A 308 -19.02 20.02 -11.80
N VAL A 309 -19.80 20.91 -11.18
CA VAL A 309 -19.62 21.28 -9.76
C VAL A 309 -20.57 20.47 -8.90
N TYR A 310 -20.03 19.62 -8.03
CA TYR A 310 -20.83 18.87 -7.07
C TYR A 310 -20.97 19.67 -5.78
N THR A 311 -22.18 19.79 -5.26
CA THR A 311 -22.48 20.34 -3.94
C THR A 311 -23.04 19.25 -3.04
N ALA A 312 -22.36 19.01 -1.93
CA ALA A 312 -22.77 18.02 -0.95
C ALA A 312 -24.13 18.36 -0.32
N PRO A 313 -24.92 17.34 0.08
CA PRO A 313 -26.11 17.55 0.91
C PRO A 313 -25.77 18.37 2.16
N SER A 314 -26.69 19.23 2.61
CA SER A 314 -26.48 20.11 3.77
C SER A 314 -26.76 19.45 5.11
N GLU A 315 -27.37 18.27 5.08
CA GLU A 315 -27.70 17.47 6.26
C GLU A 315 -26.43 17.10 7.04
N LEU A 316 -26.48 17.25 8.36
CA LEU A 316 -25.35 16.98 9.27
C LEU A 316 -25.22 15.48 9.54
N GLU A 317 -25.05 14.69 8.50
CA GLU A 317 -25.02 13.22 8.56
C GLU A 317 -23.81 12.65 7.84
N HIS A 318 -23.29 11.54 8.35
CA HIS A 318 -22.30 10.75 7.64
C HIS A 318 -22.92 10.12 6.40
N ARG A 319 -22.37 10.41 5.22
CA ARG A 319 -22.92 9.90 3.97
C ARG A 319 -21.87 9.48 2.96
N ALA A 320 -22.14 8.40 2.23
CA ALA A 320 -21.40 8.09 1.01
C ALA A 320 -22.18 8.60 -0.20
N VAL A 321 -21.46 9.19 -1.14
CA VAL A 321 -22.02 9.70 -2.39
C VAL A 321 -21.25 9.11 -3.55
N PHE A 322 -21.96 8.73 -4.61
CA PHE A 322 -21.38 8.20 -5.83
C PHE A 322 -21.78 9.10 -6.99
N LEU A 323 -20.79 9.56 -7.73
CA LEU A 323 -20.97 10.49 -8.83
C LEU A 323 -20.63 9.73 -10.10
N THR A 324 -21.55 9.69 -11.05
CA THR A 324 -21.35 9.07 -12.36
C THR A 324 -21.30 10.16 -13.41
N ALA A 325 -20.34 10.07 -14.31
CA ALA A 325 -20.26 10.88 -15.52
C ALA A 325 -20.36 9.97 -16.74
N LYS A 326 -21.17 10.37 -17.72
CA LYS A 326 -21.39 9.64 -18.97
C LYS A 326 -21.19 10.55 -20.19
N GLN A 327 -20.44 10.07 -21.16
CA GLN A 327 -20.32 10.69 -22.48
C GLN A 327 -20.49 9.63 -23.56
N GLY A 328 -21.55 9.74 -24.36
CA GLY A 328 -21.93 8.66 -25.29
C GLY A 328 -22.18 7.35 -24.52
N ASP A 329 -21.49 6.28 -24.89
CA ASP A 329 -21.60 4.98 -24.23
C ASP A 329 -20.54 4.74 -23.13
N VAL A 330 -19.63 5.70 -22.91
CA VAL A 330 -18.55 5.57 -21.93
C VAL A 330 -18.97 6.21 -20.62
N THR A 331 -18.80 5.49 -19.51
CA THR A 331 -19.10 5.96 -18.16
C THR A 331 -17.89 5.87 -17.25
N THR A 332 -17.90 6.68 -16.19
CA THR A 332 -16.89 6.64 -15.14
C THR A 332 -17.52 7.10 -13.83
N THR A 333 -16.94 6.70 -12.70
CA THR A 333 -17.47 7.03 -11.38
C THR A 333 -16.40 7.62 -10.47
N ALA A 334 -16.83 8.53 -9.61
CA ALA A 334 -16.11 9.01 -8.45
C ALA A 334 -16.93 8.76 -7.20
N ARG A 335 -16.30 8.78 -6.04
CA ARG A 335 -16.98 8.62 -4.76
C ARG A 335 -16.55 9.67 -3.75
N GLY A 336 -17.49 10.07 -2.90
CA GLY A 336 -17.27 11.03 -1.83
C GLY A 336 -17.74 10.48 -0.50
N ARG A 337 -17.17 11.02 0.59
CA ARG A 337 -17.72 10.90 1.93
C ARG A 337 -18.09 12.28 2.43
N ILE A 338 -19.35 12.47 2.81
CA ILE A 338 -19.82 13.65 3.52
C ILE A 338 -19.66 13.37 5.01
N ILE A 339 -18.91 14.21 5.69
CA ILE A 339 -18.55 14.04 7.10
C ILE A 339 -18.90 15.32 7.85
N PRO A 340 -19.93 15.31 8.71
CA PRO A 340 -20.32 16.47 9.50
C PRO A 340 -19.25 16.82 10.56
N PRO A 341 -19.26 18.04 11.12
CA PRO A 341 -18.49 18.33 12.33
C PRO A 341 -18.95 17.43 13.49
N LEU A 342 -18.11 17.32 14.53
CA LEU A 342 -18.49 16.67 15.80
C LEU A 342 -19.68 17.41 16.46
N PRO A 343 -20.55 16.72 17.22
CA PRO A 343 -20.43 15.34 17.69
C PRO A 343 -21.03 14.28 16.75
N TRP A 344 -20.58 13.04 16.90
CA TRP A 344 -21.11 11.86 16.18
C TRP A 344 -21.56 10.78 17.15
N LYS A 345 -22.61 10.04 16.79
CA LYS A 345 -23.09 8.87 17.52
C LYS A 345 -23.50 7.76 16.55
N PHE A 346 -23.11 6.52 16.86
CA PHE A 346 -23.46 5.32 16.09
C PHE A 346 -23.94 4.23 17.07
N ASP A 347 -25.17 3.77 16.88
CA ASP A 347 -25.86 2.78 17.73
C ASP A 347 -26.22 1.48 16.99
N PHE A 348 -25.92 1.41 15.70
CA PHE A 348 -26.09 0.23 14.83
C PHE A 348 -27.50 -0.38 14.78
N ASN A 349 -28.52 0.34 15.25
CA ASN A 349 -29.92 -0.09 15.25
C ASN A 349 -30.47 -0.37 13.84
N ASP A 350 -29.85 0.23 12.81
CA ASP A 350 -30.16 0.03 11.40
C ASP A 350 -29.57 -1.26 10.81
N LYS A 351 -28.83 -2.03 11.61
CA LYS A 351 -28.11 -3.26 11.22
C LYS A 351 -27.15 -3.02 10.06
N LYS A 352 -26.46 -1.88 10.02
CA LYS A 352 -25.45 -1.58 8.99
C LYS A 352 -24.10 -1.23 9.59
N VAL A 353 -23.05 -1.65 8.89
CA VAL A 353 -21.72 -1.06 9.07
C VAL A 353 -21.71 0.29 8.35
N PRO A 354 -21.36 1.40 9.02
CA PRO A 354 -21.34 2.70 8.38
C PRO A 354 -20.41 2.72 7.16
N ILE A 355 -20.96 2.99 5.98
CA ILE A 355 -20.20 2.95 4.71
C ILE A 355 -19.07 3.99 4.64
N THR A 356 -19.18 5.06 5.44
CA THR A 356 -18.16 6.11 5.55
C THR A 356 -16.95 5.67 6.40
N TRP A 357 -17.02 4.54 7.11
CA TRP A 357 -15.93 4.04 7.92
C TRP A 357 -14.91 3.27 7.08
N ASN A 358 -13.70 3.80 7.03
CA ASN A 358 -12.61 3.24 6.25
C ASN A 358 -12.13 1.92 6.86
N GLY A 359 -12.25 0.84 6.08
CA GLY A 359 -11.80 -0.49 6.49
C GLY A 359 -12.75 -1.27 7.38
N ALA A 360 -13.95 -0.76 7.67
CA ALA A 360 -14.90 -1.42 8.56
C ALA A 360 -15.66 -2.58 7.89
N SER A 361 -16.21 -2.38 6.69
CA SER A 361 -17.17 -3.31 6.04
C SER A 361 -16.63 -4.71 5.72
N TYR A 362 -15.32 -4.86 5.54
CA TYR A 362 -14.70 -6.18 5.32
C TYR A 362 -14.43 -6.92 6.63
N ARG A 363 -14.46 -6.21 7.76
CA ARG A 363 -13.96 -6.70 9.05
C ARG A 363 -15.05 -6.81 10.10
N HIS A 364 -16.11 -6.02 9.97
CA HIS A 364 -17.23 -6.01 10.90
C HIS A 364 -18.51 -6.42 10.20
N GLN A 365 -19.43 -6.99 10.97
CA GLN A 365 -20.77 -7.33 10.51
C GLN A 365 -21.78 -6.91 11.58
N PRO A 366 -22.99 -6.50 11.19
CA PRO A 366 -24.09 -6.36 12.15
C PRO A 366 -24.43 -7.74 12.72
N LYS A 367 -24.63 -7.85 14.03
CA LYS A 367 -25.03 -9.07 14.72
C LYS A 367 -25.91 -8.70 15.91
N ASP A 368 -26.90 -9.52 16.21
CA ASP A 368 -27.70 -9.35 17.42
C ASP A 368 -26.97 -10.03 18.59
N LEU A 369 -26.75 -9.30 19.68
CA LEU A 369 -26.24 -9.82 20.95
C LEU A 369 -27.22 -9.45 22.05
N ASP A 370 -27.78 -10.45 22.75
CA ASP A 370 -28.82 -10.28 23.78
C ASP A 370 -30.04 -9.45 23.34
N GLY A 371 -30.37 -9.52 22.04
CA GLY A 371 -31.49 -8.78 21.44
C GLY A 371 -31.16 -7.36 20.99
N GLU A 372 -29.93 -6.89 21.20
CA GLU A 372 -29.45 -5.58 20.74
C GLU A 372 -28.66 -5.74 19.42
N PRO A 373 -28.99 -4.97 18.36
CA PRO A 373 -28.16 -4.89 17.17
C PRO A 373 -26.83 -4.22 17.47
N VAL A 374 -25.72 -4.91 17.21
CA VAL A 374 -24.36 -4.41 17.47
C VAL A 374 -23.43 -4.72 16.29
N LEU A 375 -22.21 -4.18 16.30
CA LEU A 375 -21.17 -4.60 15.36
C LEU A 375 -20.28 -5.67 15.97
N VAL A 376 -20.17 -6.82 15.33
CA VAL A 376 -19.16 -7.83 15.65
C VAL A 376 -17.92 -7.66 14.77
N LYS A 377 -16.74 -7.71 15.38
CA LYS A 377 -15.48 -7.94 14.68
C LYS A 377 -15.28 -9.45 14.50
N ILE A 378 -15.55 -9.95 13.30
CA ILE A 378 -15.51 -11.38 12.98
C ILE A 378 -14.09 -11.95 13.06
N SER A 379 -13.95 -13.20 13.51
CA SER A 379 -12.67 -13.92 13.60
C SER A 379 -12.21 -14.53 12.26
N THR A 380 -13.15 -14.77 11.33
CA THR A 380 -12.95 -15.50 10.06
C THR A 380 -12.46 -14.63 8.90
N ILE A 381 -11.45 -13.78 9.12
CA ILE A 381 -10.88 -12.96 8.04
C ILE A 381 -9.71 -13.70 7.36
N PRO A 382 -9.74 -13.90 6.02
CA PRO A 382 -8.67 -14.57 5.28
C PRO A 382 -7.25 -13.99 5.42
N LEU A 383 -7.09 -12.72 5.80
CA LEU A 383 -5.81 -12.00 5.79
C LEU A 383 -5.56 -11.16 7.07
N GLY A 384 -5.79 -11.77 8.23
CA GLY A 384 -5.35 -11.24 9.51
C GLY A 384 -6.49 -10.79 10.41
N THR A 385 -6.36 -11.16 11.68
CA THR A 385 -7.35 -10.97 12.75
C THR A 385 -7.20 -9.62 13.47
N ARG A 386 -6.08 -8.93 13.28
CA ARG A 386 -5.87 -7.54 13.73
C ARG A 386 -6.50 -6.57 12.74
N SER A 387 -7.29 -5.65 13.26
CA SER A 387 -8.10 -4.70 12.50
C SER A 387 -7.93 -3.29 13.03
N GLN A 388 -7.96 -2.35 12.10
CA GLN A 388 -8.14 -0.94 12.34
C GLN A 388 -9.20 -0.44 11.38
N CYS A 389 -10.12 0.39 11.87
CA CYS A 389 -10.97 1.21 11.02
C CYS A 389 -10.88 2.66 11.48
N TRP A 390 -11.16 3.58 10.56
CA TRP A 390 -11.10 5.02 10.81
C TRP A 390 -12.36 5.68 10.29
N MET A 391 -12.77 6.77 10.95
CA MET A 391 -13.95 7.55 10.60
C MET A 391 -13.62 9.04 10.56
N GLY A 392 -14.15 9.74 9.56
CA GLY A 392 -14.03 11.19 9.40
C GLY A 392 -12.66 11.71 8.99
N TRP A 393 -12.35 12.95 9.39
CA TRP A 393 -11.19 13.70 8.90
C TRP A 393 -9.88 13.29 9.58
N THR A 394 -8.76 13.35 8.85
CA THR A 394 -7.42 13.08 9.40
C THR A 394 -6.82 14.29 10.14
N THR A 395 -7.49 15.44 10.02
CA THR A 395 -7.12 16.72 10.65
C THR A 395 -7.81 16.94 11.99
N LEU A 396 -8.68 16.04 12.45
CA LEU A 396 -9.30 16.17 13.77
C LEU A 396 -8.26 16.16 14.88
N HIS A 397 -8.51 16.97 15.89
CA HIS A 397 -7.69 17.12 17.08
C HIS A 397 -8.57 17.55 18.27
N ASP A 398 -8.05 17.39 19.48
CA ASP A 398 -8.66 17.76 20.76
C ASP A 398 -10.08 17.22 20.92
N TYR A 399 -10.21 15.89 20.87
CA TYR A 399 -11.48 15.19 20.94
C TYR A 399 -11.42 13.94 21.82
N THR A 400 -12.61 13.47 22.19
CA THR A 400 -12.85 12.24 22.94
C THR A 400 -13.63 11.26 22.07
N ILE A 401 -13.21 9.99 22.07
CA ILE A 401 -13.98 8.87 21.51
C ILE A 401 -14.40 7.95 22.65
N GLN A 402 -15.63 7.46 22.60
CA GLN A 402 -16.19 6.49 23.53
C GLN A 402 -16.86 5.36 22.75
N ALA A 403 -16.84 4.14 23.27
CA ALA A 403 -17.67 3.05 22.78
C ALA A 403 -17.93 2.03 23.89
N ASP A 404 -19.04 1.31 23.76
CA ASP A 404 -19.27 0.08 24.50
C ASP A 404 -18.59 -1.08 23.75
N VAL A 405 -17.90 -1.95 24.49
CA VAL A 405 -17.22 -3.14 23.96
C VAL A 405 -17.57 -4.37 24.78
N TYR A 406 -17.61 -5.52 24.13
CA TYR A 406 -17.84 -6.83 24.74
C TYR A 406 -16.96 -7.85 24.03
N SER A 407 -16.31 -8.74 24.78
CA SER A 407 -15.56 -9.86 24.20
C SER A 407 -16.12 -11.17 24.69
N THR A 408 -16.22 -12.14 23.79
CA THR A 408 -16.28 -13.55 24.21
C THR A 408 -14.88 -14.02 24.61
N LYS A 409 -14.77 -15.27 25.04
CA LYS A 409 -13.49 -15.98 25.17
C LYS A 409 -13.40 -17.09 24.12
N ASN A 410 -12.18 -17.50 23.83
CA ASN A 410 -11.93 -18.76 23.15
C ASN A 410 -12.42 -19.93 24.03
N GLU A 411 -13.26 -20.81 23.48
CA GLU A 411 -13.81 -21.93 24.25
C GLU A 411 -12.77 -23.01 24.59
N GLU A 412 -11.72 -23.15 23.77
CA GLU A 412 -10.69 -24.19 23.94
C GLU A 412 -9.61 -23.78 24.93
N ASN A 413 -9.12 -22.54 24.86
CA ASN A 413 -7.96 -22.08 25.64
C ASN A 413 -8.26 -20.91 26.60
N GLY A 414 -9.48 -20.36 26.57
CA GLY A 414 -9.88 -19.25 27.44
C GLY A 414 -9.27 -17.88 27.09
N GLU A 415 -8.51 -17.77 26.00
CA GLU A 415 -7.91 -16.50 25.60
C GLU A 415 -8.96 -15.46 25.21
N LYS A 416 -8.69 -14.20 25.56
CA LYS A 416 -9.56 -13.05 25.29
C LYS A 416 -9.09 -12.28 24.04
N ALA A 417 -9.96 -11.46 23.46
CA ALA A 417 -9.60 -10.54 22.38
C ALA A 417 -8.88 -9.27 22.90
N ASP A 418 -8.24 -8.53 21.99
CA ASP A 418 -7.83 -7.14 22.26
C ASP A 418 -8.86 -6.20 21.61
N MET A 419 -9.37 -5.23 22.35
CA MET A 419 -10.42 -4.29 21.91
C MET A 419 -10.03 -2.86 22.25
N GLY A 420 -10.20 -1.91 21.34
CA GLY A 420 -9.74 -0.56 21.60
C GLY A 420 -10.28 0.53 20.70
N LEU A 421 -9.92 1.76 21.07
CA LEU A 421 -10.28 2.99 20.41
C LEU A 421 -9.04 3.67 19.84
N ILE A 422 -9.18 4.30 18.68
CA ILE A 422 -8.14 5.11 18.05
C ILE A 422 -8.51 6.58 18.24
N ASN A 423 -7.58 7.35 18.80
CA ASN A 423 -7.73 8.80 19.00
C ASN A 423 -6.41 9.50 18.63
N GLN A 424 -6.43 10.45 17.68
CA GLN A 424 -5.25 11.19 17.19
C GLN A 424 -4.06 10.29 16.83
N ARG A 425 -4.30 9.17 16.13
CA ARG A 425 -3.27 8.15 15.77
C ARG A 425 -2.65 7.41 16.96
N TYR A 426 -3.17 7.60 18.17
CA TYR A 426 -2.91 6.73 19.31
C TYR A 426 -3.99 5.66 19.42
N THR A 427 -3.67 4.58 20.11
CA THR A 427 -4.62 3.52 20.45
C THR A 427 -4.68 3.37 21.95
N LEU A 428 -5.88 3.36 22.52
CA LEU A 428 -6.18 2.81 23.83
C LEU A 428 -6.81 1.43 23.61
N ASP A 429 -6.22 0.35 24.13
CA ASP A 429 -6.83 -0.97 24.05
C ASP A 429 -6.83 -1.72 25.38
N LEU A 430 -7.98 -2.35 25.64
CA LEU A 430 -8.20 -3.35 26.66
C LEU A 430 -7.70 -4.69 26.09
N MET A 431 -6.57 -5.16 26.61
CA MET A 431 -5.84 -6.29 26.06
C MET A 431 -6.27 -7.60 26.72
N GLY A 432 -6.26 -8.69 25.96
CA GLY A 432 -6.65 -10.00 26.46
C GLY A 432 -5.72 -10.62 27.50
N LYS A 433 -4.61 -9.93 27.82
CA LYS A 433 -3.63 -10.27 28.86
C LYS A 433 -3.86 -9.54 30.19
N ASP A 434 -5.06 -9.01 30.41
CA ASP A 434 -5.42 -8.23 31.60
C ASP A 434 -4.55 -6.97 31.75
N GLU A 435 -4.42 -6.23 30.64
CA GLU A 435 -3.67 -4.98 30.55
C GLU A 435 -4.51 -3.90 29.85
N LEU A 436 -4.26 -2.64 30.21
CA LEU A 436 -4.73 -1.47 29.48
C LEU A 436 -3.52 -0.72 28.94
N GLN A 437 -3.47 -0.47 27.63
CA GLN A 437 -2.33 0.17 26.98
C GLN A 437 -2.75 1.40 26.16
N ILE A 438 -1.98 2.48 26.30
CA ILE A 438 -1.95 3.59 25.34
C ILE A 438 -0.65 3.47 24.52
N ARG A 439 -0.73 3.56 23.19
CA ARG A 439 0.46 3.52 22.31
C ARG A 439 0.28 4.33 21.02
N SER A 440 1.38 4.64 20.34
CA SER A 440 1.38 5.25 19.00
C SER A 440 1.81 4.30 17.86
N TRP A 441 2.74 3.36 18.10
CA TRP A 441 3.23 2.46 17.06
C TRP A 441 3.60 1.06 17.59
N THR A 442 2.85 0.03 17.16
CA THR A 442 2.98 -1.35 17.64
C THR A 442 4.35 -2.03 17.43
N PRO A 443 5.05 -1.87 16.28
CA PRO A 443 6.29 -2.61 16.01
C PRO A 443 7.51 -2.19 16.85
N ARG A 444 7.51 -0.99 17.45
CA ARG A 444 8.64 -0.43 18.19
C ARG A 444 8.14 0.35 19.40
N LEU A 445 7.42 -0.33 20.29
CA LEU A 445 6.88 0.28 21.52
C LEU A 445 8.01 0.90 22.36
N GLU A 446 9.16 0.23 22.40
CA GLU A 446 10.35 0.62 23.14
C GLU A 446 11.03 1.89 22.61
N ASN A 447 10.91 2.18 21.31
CA ASN A 447 11.60 3.30 20.67
C ASN A 447 10.68 4.49 20.35
N ARG A 448 9.35 4.35 20.46
CA ARG A 448 8.42 5.44 20.14
C ARG A 448 7.62 5.93 21.34
N PHE A 449 6.53 5.27 21.68
CA PHE A 449 5.65 5.69 22.78
C PHE A 449 4.64 4.60 23.13
N ALA A 450 4.66 4.16 24.40
CA ALA A 450 3.61 3.34 24.99
C ALA A 450 3.58 3.53 26.51
N LYS A 451 2.39 3.36 27.10
CA LYS A 451 2.19 3.18 28.54
C LYS A 451 1.22 2.01 28.74
N THR A 452 1.61 1.04 29.57
CA THR A 452 0.79 -0.11 29.94
C THR A 452 0.59 -0.14 31.44
N ILE A 453 -0.61 -0.50 31.88
CA ILE A 453 -0.91 -0.82 33.28
C ILE A 453 -1.61 -2.19 33.36
N PRO A 454 -1.47 -2.92 34.48
CA PRO A 454 -2.34 -4.04 34.77
C PRO A 454 -3.80 -3.57 34.85
N PHE A 455 -4.71 -4.30 34.22
CA PHE A 455 -6.15 -4.04 34.26
C PHE A 455 -6.92 -5.34 34.03
N ALA A 456 -7.40 -5.94 35.11
CA ALA A 456 -8.20 -7.16 35.04
C ALA A 456 -9.61 -6.86 34.54
N TRP A 457 -10.11 -7.69 33.62
CA TRP A 457 -11.47 -7.58 33.09
C TRP A 457 -12.07 -8.96 32.77
N GLU A 458 -13.39 -9.03 32.69
CA GLU A 458 -14.15 -10.28 32.53
C GLU A 458 -14.69 -10.40 31.10
N THR A 459 -14.69 -11.60 30.53
CA THR A 459 -15.42 -11.83 29.28
C THR A 459 -16.90 -11.91 29.53
N ASP A 460 -17.67 -11.85 28.45
CA ASP A 460 -19.13 -11.96 28.50
C ASP A 460 -19.79 -10.85 29.33
N GLN A 461 -19.15 -9.68 29.31
CA GLN A 461 -19.53 -8.49 30.05
C GLN A 461 -19.28 -7.26 29.16
N TRP A 462 -20.25 -6.35 29.13
CA TRP A 462 -20.09 -5.06 28.47
C TRP A 462 -19.26 -4.10 29.32
N TYR A 463 -18.33 -3.41 28.67
CA TYR A 463 -17.54 -2.32 29.21
C TYR A 463 -17.68 -1.07 28.35
N THR A 464 -17.65 0.10 28.95
CA THR A 464 -17.50 1.37 28.24
C THR A 464 -16.03 1.79 28.26
N LEU A 465 -15.45 2.01 27.08
CA LEU A 465 -14.11 2.60 26.91
C LEU A 465 -14.27 4.07 26.57
N LYS A 466 -13.51 4.94 27.23
CA LYS A 466 -13.39 6.36 26.88
C LYS A 466 -11.93 6.71 26.67
N PHE A 467 -11.61 7.32 25.52
CA PHE A 467 -10.26 7.75 25.18
C PHE A 467 -10.25 9.20 24.72
N GLN A 468 -9.56 10.05 25.47
CA GLN A 468 -9.38 11.47 25.19
C GLN A 468 -7.94 11.76 24.73
N SER A 469 -7.80 12.67 23.78
CA SER A 469 -6.51 13.28 23.41
C SER A 469 -6.59 14.80 23.45
N GLU A 470 -5.55 15.46 23.94
CA GLU A 470 -5.45 16.91 24.06
C GLU A 470 -4.04 17.36 23.65
N ASN A 471 -3.92 18.31 22.74
CA ASN A 471 -2.66 18.95 22.40
C ASN A 471 -2.39 20.10 23.38
N LYS A 472 -1.39 19.94 24.23
CA LYS A 472 -1.09 20.91 25.28
C LYS A 472 0.41 21.03 25.53
N ASP A 473 0.91 22.26 25.59
CA ASP A 473 2.31 22.58 25.89
C ASP A 473 3.32 21.81 25.01
N GLY A 474 3.01 21.65 23.72
CA GLY A 474 3.85 20.92 22.76
C GLY A 474 3.82 19.40 22.91
N LYS A 475 2.91 18.85 23.70
CA LYS A 475 2.71 17.41 23.95
C LYS A 475 1.30 16.98 23.56
N ALA A 476 1.12 15.67 23.38
CA ALA A 476 -0.21 15.05 23.35
C ALA A 476 -0.47 14.42 24.71
N ILE A 477 -1.47 14.93 25.43
CA ILE A 477 -1.95 14.37 26.69
C ILE A 477 -3.08 13.40 26.36
N LEU A 478 -2.94 12.17 26.84
CA LEU A 478 -3.77 11.04 26.46
C LEU A 478 -4.35 10.43 27.74
N ARG A 479 -5.67 10.28 27.78
CA ARG A 479 -6.36 9.82 28.98
C ARG A 479 -7.40 8.74 28.66
N GLY A 480 -7.33 7.62 29.34
CA GLY A 480 -8.18 6.45 29.13
C GLY A 480 -8.96 6.07 30.39
N LYS A 481 -10.23 5.68 30.22
CA LYS A 481 -11.09 5.08 31.25
C LYS A 481 -11.76 3.83 30.70
N VAL A 482 -12.02 2.89 31.59
CA VAL A 482 -12.76 1.65 31.33
C VAL A 482 -13.62 1.35 32.56
N TRP A 483 -14.92 1.08 32.37
CA TRP A 483 -15.85 0.67 33.45
C TRP A 483 -16.95 -0.24 32.88
N LYS A 484 -17.69 -0.96 33.72
CA LYS A 484 -18.77 -1.84 33.23
C LYS A 484 -19.93 -0.99 32.71
N ARG A 485 -20.51 -1.37 31.58
CA ARG A 485 -21.66 -0.64 30.98
C ARG A 485 -22.81 -0.61 31.98
N GLY A 486 -23.39 0.57 32.19
CA GLY A 486 -24.48 0.81 33.15
C GLY A 486 -24.02 1.23 34.55
N GLU A 487 -22.73 1.11 34.87
CA GLU A 487 -22.16 1.73 36.08
C GLU A 487 -21.87 3.22 35.84
N GLU A 488 -21.72 3.98 36.92
CA GLU A 488 -21.33 5.40 36.87
C GLU A 488 -19.91 5.54 36.31
N GLU A 489 -19.70 6.54 35.45
CA GLU A 489 -18.37 6.84 34.93
C GLU A 489 -17.41 7.18 36.10
N PRO A 490 -16.25 6.52 36.22
CA PRO A 490 -15.27 6.85 37.25
C PRO A 490 -14.81 8.31 37.15
N SER A 491 -14.63 9.01 38.27
CA SER A 491 -14.11 10.39 38.26
C SER A 491 -12.67 10.43 37.73
N GLU A 492 -11.83 9.50 38.18
CA GLU A 492 -10.41 9.41 37.85
C GLU A 492 -10.14 8.72 36.52
N TRP A 493 -9.08 9.15 35.83
CA TRP A 493 -8.58 8.45 34.65
C TRP A 493 -7.85 7.17 35.06
N ALA A 494 -8.20 6.04 34.43
CA ALA A 494 -7.52 4.77 34.71
C ALA A 494 -6.07 4.80 34.24
N ILE A 495 -5.80 5.45 33.10
CA ILE A 495 -4.47 5.61 32.53
C ILE A 495 -4.30 7.00 31.91
N GLU A 496 -3.19 7.66 32.24
CA GLU A 496 -2.79 8.92 31.61
C GLU A 496 -1.37 8.83 31.07
N ALA A 497 -1.12 9.36 29.88
CA ALA A 497 0.19 9.38 29.26
C ALA A 497 0.43 10.69 28.50
N ALA A 498 1.70 11.09 28.34
CA ALA A 498 2.08 12.30 27.61
C ALA A 498 3.19 11.99 26.61
N ASP A 499 2.92 12.14 25.32
CA ASP A 499 3.94 11.98 24.26
C ASP A 499 4.62 13.32 23.98
N ALA A 500 5.94 13.37 24.19
CA ALA A 500 6.77 14.55 23.94
C ALA A 500 7.07 14.79 22.45
N THR A 501 6.74 13.84 21.58
CA THR A 501 6.92 13.90 20.12
C THR A 501 5.57 13.67 19.43
N PRO A 502 4.57 14.53 19.67
CA PRO A 502 3.17 14.15 19.52
C PRO A 502 2.72 13.94 18.08
N ASN A 503 1.80 12.98 17.89
CA ASN A 503 0.80 13.08 16.84
C ASN A 503 -0.22 14.16 17.22
N VAL A 504 -0.26 15.26 16.46
CA VAL A 504 -1.11 16.44 16.75
C VAL A 504 -2.51 16.36 16.15
N SER A 505 -2.76 15.42 15.22
CA SER A 505 -4.07 15.21 14.61
C SER A 505 -4.24 13.78 14.12
N GLY A 506 -5.47 13.34 14.01
CA GLY A 506 -5.80 12.04 13.43
C GLY A 506 -7.29 11.74 13.51
N SER A 507 -7.73 10.80 12.68
CA SER A 507 -9.12 10.36 12.68
C SER A 507 -9.44 9.51 13.91
N PRO A 508 -10.66 9.62 14.47
CA PRO A 508 -11.22 8.61 15.35
C PRO A 508 -11.28 7.25 14.65
N GLY A 509 -11.29 6.18 15.42
CA GLY A 509 -11.33 4.84 14.86
C GLY A 509 -11.47 3.76 15.91
N LEU A 510 -11.53 2.52 15.45
CA LEU A 510 -11.58 1.33 16.30
C LEU A 510 -10.35 0.48 16.05
N PHE A 511 -9.85 -0.12 17.12
CA PHE A 511 -8.79 -1.11 17.09
C PHE A 511 -9.33 -2.43 17.62
N GLY A 512 -8.85 -3.54 17.07
CA GLY A 512 -8.93 -4.79 17.81
C GLY A 512 -8.29 -5.97 17.12
N LYS A 513 -8.11 -7.04 17.89
CA LYS A 513 -7.47 -8.28 17.47
C LYS A 513 -8.36 -9.45 17.88
N SER A 514 -9.03 -10.03 16.89
CA SER A 514 -9.98 -11.13 17.09
C SER A 514 -9.37 -12.50 16.73
N THR A 515 -8.07 -12.70 16.99
CA THR A 515 -7.43 -14.02 16.76
C THR A 515 -8.00 -15.04 17.72
N ASN A 516 -8.16 -14.61 18.96
CA ASN A 516 -8.42 -15.49 20.08
C ASN A 516 -9.93 -15.61 20.33
N ALA A 517 -10.66 -14.50 20.20
CA ALA A 517 -12.11 -14.44 20.38
C ALA A 517 -12.73 -13.36 19.47
N GLU A 518 -14.06 -13.43 19.28
CA GLU A 518 -14.81 -12.33 18.69
C GLU A 518 -15.02 -11.22 19.73
N PHE A 519 -15.13 -9.98 19.24
CA PHE A 519 -15.58 -8.89 20.08
C PHE A 519 -16.61 -8.02 19.36
N TYR A 520 -17.40 -7.32 20.16
CA TYR A 520 -18.59 -6.60 19.78
C TYR A 520 -18.44 -5.16 20.22
N ILE A 521 -19.03 -4.26 19.47
CA ILE A 521 -18.95 -2.81 19.66
C ILE A 521 -20.35 -2.24 19.50
N ASP A 522 -20.69 -1.32 20.40
CA ASP A 522 -21.91 -0.54 20.34
C ASP A 522 -21.68 0.91 20.84
N ASN A 523 -22.66 1.79 20.64
CA ASN A 523 -22.72 3.15 21.18
C ASN A 523 -21.43 3.95 20.97
N VAL A 524 -20.91 3.95 19.74
CA VAL A 524 -19.71 4.71 19.41
C VAL A 524 -20.04 6.20 19.35
N GLU A 525 -19.35 6.99 20.17
CA GLU A 525 -19.53 8.43 20.26
C GLU A 525 -18.19 9.15 20.06
N VAL A 526 -18.21 10.27 19.32
CA VAL A 526 -17.05 11.15 19.18
C VAL A 526 -17.48 12.59 19.47
N THR A 527 -16.83 13.23 20.44
CA THR A 527 -17.13 14.59 20.88
C THR A 527 -15.88 15.43 20.94
N LYS A 528 -16.02 16.75 20.72
CA LYS A 528 -14.93 17.69 20.99
C LYS A 528 -14.70 17.75 22.51
N ASN A 529 -13.45 17.92 22.93
CA ASN A 529 -13.11 18.09 24.35
C ASN A 529 -13.69 19.37 24.97
#